data_AF-A0AAW9QCF8-F1
#
_entry.id   AF-A0AAW9QCF8-F1
#
_cell.length_a   1.000
_cell.length_b   1.000
_cell.length_c   1.000
_cell.angle_alpha   90.00
_cell.angle_beta   90.00
_cell.angle_gamma   90.00
#
_symmetry.space_group_name_H-M   'P 1'
#
loop_
_entity.id
_entity.type
_entity.pdbx_description
1 polymer ?
#
loop_
_entity_poly.entity_id
_entity_poly.type
_entity_poly.pdbx_seq_one_letter_code
_entity_poly.pdbx_strand_id
1 'polypeptide(L)'
;MNATLTPAQIAKGALRRLAVTQQEPTPENYARAWAEELGQPAAAAALPERSRPLLERLAARASDDADSRTELVRSLMQGQWDDLARALDRSADHGASSAQAWAGLLERMVRGLERGGRQWTMARKKDSLQRVLDGSRSDLPRLQQRLRQLVAGWDSDSNVDEGSGDAGGAAVPVHHAAAAQEPASAAVGGMPASSAGHWPELASSLSGTVVAALPTSAPNACELAATLAQLADRIHHEGATPELAQAVHGVCERARRLFAHRHHLLEQVGALCLELTAGLTELAEEGSWAQGQAEALRARLQGEDADTGAETLNVRGVRAAGELLAQTRQQQHRLRSERDQARDALKTLIHSLLQQVGDLGDETGRFSENLGRYAETIAEADSLVDLAGVVQAMVDESRAVQQRVSRTQQRLSEEHARASELESRVRDLEGELRRLSDEVATDALTQVANRRGLMQAFEAERARIDRDGRPLAVGLIDIDNFKRLNDTLGHGAGDEALKSLARRVREALRPIDHVARFGGEEFVVLLPDTGVEEAQQVLTRLQRQLTASLFMHEGQDVFVTFSAGVTAYRPGERIEVALERADEALYEAKHQGKNRTCAG
;
A
#
# COMPACT_ATOMS: atom_id res chain seq x y z
N MET A 1 -35.49 50.09 5.32
CA MET A 1 -35.63 49.58 3.94
C MET A 1 -34.93 48.24 3.87
N ASN A 2 -35.60 47.14 4.23
CA ASN A 2 -35.08 45.78 4.00
C ASN A 2 -35.89 45.19 2.84
N ALA A 3 -35.36 45.31 1.62
CA ALA A 3 -35.93 44.62 0.48
C ALA A 3 -35.72 43.11 0.69
N THR A 4 -36.80 42.39 1.00
CA THR A 4 -36.79 40.93 1.05
C THR A 4 -36.44 40.42 -0.35
N LEU A 5 -35.21 39.93 -0.50
CA LEU A 5 -34.74 39.31 -1.74
C LEU A 5 -35.72 38.21 -2.14
N THR A 6 -36.19 38.25 -3.39
CA THR A 6 -37.04 37.19 -3.93
C THR A 6 -36.26 35.87 -3.99
N PRO A 7 -36.91 34.70 -3.86
CA PRO A 7 -36.22 33.41 -3.93
C PRO A 7 -35.35 33.23 -5.18
N ALA A 8 -35.77 33.82 -6.31
CA ALA A 8 -35.00 33.81 -7.56
C ALA A 8 -33.71 34.63 -7.48
N GLN A 9 -33.68 35.72 -6.71
CA GLN A 9 -32.49 36.54 -6.50
C GLN A 9 -31.49 35.86 -5.57
N ILE A 10 -31.97 35.14 -4.55
CA ILE A 10 -31.16 34.33 -3.64
C ILE A 10 -30.54 33.14 -4.39
N ALA A 11 -31.33 32.47 -5.25
CA ALA A 11 -30.83 31.41 -6.15
C ALA A 11 -29.67 31.89 -7.01
N LYS A 12 -29.85 33.06 -7.63
CA LYS A 12 -28.86 33.67 -8.51
C LYS A 12 -27.60 34.09 -7.75
N GLY A 13 -27.76 34.60 -6.53
CA GLY A 13 -26.64 34.89 -5.62
C GLY A 13 -25.85 33.63 -5.28
N ALA A 14 -26.54 32.55 -4.89
CA ALA A 14 -25.94 31.28 -4.52
C ALA A 14 -25.15 30.63 -5.68
N LEU A 15 -25.70 30.60 -6.89
CA LEU A 15 -25.01 30.09 -8.09
C LEU A 15 -23.80 30.94 -8.46
N ARG A 16 -23.91 32.27 -8.35
CA ARG A 16 -22.79 33.18 -8.63
C ARG A 16 -21.66 32.97 -7.63
N ARG A 17 -22.00 32.75 -6.36
CA ARG A 17 -21.03 32.47 -5.30
C ARG A 17 -20.30 31.15 -5.56
N LEU A 18 -21.03 30.08 -5.91
CA LEU A 18 -20.43 28.79 -6.30
C LEU A 18 -19.47 28.91 -7.49
N ALA A 19 -19.86 29.68 -8.51
CA ALA A 19 -19.03 29.94 -9.68
C ALA A 19 -17.75 30.72 -9.34
N VAL A 20 -17.82 31.68 -8.42
CA VAL A 20 -16.64 32.44 -7.94
C VAL A 20 -15.74 31.57 -7.09
N THR A 21 -16.29 30.68 -6.26
CA THR A 21 -15.52 29.77 -5.40
C THR A 21 -15.02 28.51 -6.11
N GLN A 22 -15.33 28.34 -7.41
CA GLN A 22 -15.00 27.15 -8.20
C GLN A 22 -15.42 25.83 -7.52
N GLN A 23 -16.55 25.86 -6.80
CA GLN A 23 -17.09 24.66 -6.15
C GLN A 23 -18.10 24.00 -7.08
N GLU A 24 -18.05 22.67 -7.17
CA GLU A 24 -19.02 21.92 -7.95
C GLU A 24 -20.44 22.20 -7.43
N PRO A 25 -21.43 22.41 -8.32
CA PRO A 25 -22.79 22.76 -7.95
C PRO A 25 -23.57 21.52 -7.45
N THR A 26 -23.11 20.96 -6.34
CA THR A 26 -23.81 19.89 -5.61
C THR A 26 -24.97 20.47 -4.79
N PRO A 27 -26.01 19.67 -4.47
CA PRO A 27 -27.13 20.13 -3.64
C PRO A 27 -26.70 20.69 -2.28
N GLU A 28 -25.66 20.13 -1.68
CA GLU A 28 -25.11 20.54 -0.38
C GLU A 28 -24.38 21.88 -0.48
N ASN A 29 -23.54 22.07 -1.51
CA ASN A 29 -22.84 23.32 -1.75
C ASN A 29 -23.81 24.44 -2.10
N TYR A 30 -24.88 24.14 -2.85
CA TYR A 30 -25.94 25.09 -3.16
C TYR A 30 -26.75 25.48 -1.91
N ALA A 31 -27.11 24.52 -1.05
CA ALA A 31 -27.80 24.80 0.20
C ALA A 31 -26.97 25.70 1.14
N ARG A 32 -25.65 25.49 1.20
CA ARG A 32 -24.72 26.33 1.95
C ARG A 32 -24.62 27.75 1.37
N ALA A 33 -24.41 27.87 0.06
CA ALA A 33 -24.37 29.16 -0.62
C ALA A 33 -25.70 29.93 -0.51
N TRP A 34 -26.83 29.22 -0.49
CA TRP A 34 -28.16 29.78 -0.28
C TRP A 34 -28.37 30.30 1.16
N ALA A 35 -27.93 29.56 2.16
CA ALA A 35 -28.00 29.97 3.56
C ALA A 35 -27.10 31.20 3.85
N GLU A 36 -25.95 31.27 3.20
CA GLU A 36 -25.04 32.42 3.26
C GLU A 36 -25.65 33.68 2.63
N GLU A 37 -26.37 33.56 1.51
CA GLU A 37 -27.11 34.68 0.88
C GLU A 37 -28.31 35.14 1.73
N LEU A 38 -28.81 34.28 2.62
CA LEU A 38 -29.85 34.61 3.60
C LEU A 38 -29.28 35.22 4.90
N GLY A 39 -27.96 35.32 5.05
CA GLY A 39 -27.31 35.86 6.25
C GLY A 39 -27.46 34.98 7.50
N GLN A 40 -27.76 33.69 7.33
CA GLN A 40 -27.81 32.74 8.45
C GLN A 40 -26.39 32.24 8.75
N PRO A 41 -25.97 32.19 10.03
CA PRO A 41 -24.66 31.63 10.38
C PRO A 41 -24.63 30.17 9.94
N ALA A 42 -23.58 29.80 9.21
CA ALA A 42 -23.37 28.42 8.80
C ALA A 42 -23.44 27.52 10.03
N ALA A 43 -24.45 26.66 10.11
CA ALA A 43 -24.54 25.67 11.17
C ALA A 43 -23.24 24.89 11.16
N ALA A 44 -22.49 24.93 12.28
CA ALA A 44 -21.32 24.07 12.46
C ALA A 44 -21.77 22.67 12.09
N ALA A 45 -21.07 22.07 11.12
CA ALA A 45 -21.52 20.87 10.43
C ALA A 45 -21.65 19.71 11.43
N ALA A 46 -22.83 19.60 12.05
CA ALA A 46 -23.22 18.46 12.83
C ALA A 46 -23.19 17.29 11.85
N LEU A 47 -22.36 16.29 12.17
CA LEU A 47 -22.25 15.11 11.34
C LEU A 47 -23.65 14.48 11.23
N PRO A 48 -24.09 14.08 10.01
CA PRO A 48 -25.46 13.60 9.81
C PRO A 48 -25.72 12.34 10.66
N GLU A 49 -26.93 12.15 11.20
CA GLU A 49 -27.23 11.08 12.17
C GLU A 49 -26.85 9.67 11.68
N ARG A 50 -26.84 9.44 10.36
CA ARG A 50 -26.34 8.21 9.72
C ARG A 50 -24.88 7.87 10.05
N SER A 51 -24.08 8.86 10.44
CA SER A 51 -22.67 8.68 10.81
C SER A 51 -22.47 8.22 12.26
N ARG A 52 -23.49 8.38 13.14
CA ARG A 52 -23.45 7.91 14.53
C ARG A 52 -23.00 6.45 14.68
N PRO A 53 -23.58 5.46 13.97
CA PRO A 53 -23.16 4.06 14.10
C PRO A 53 -21.71 3.83 13.60
N LEU A 54 -21.23 4.63 12.64
CA LEU A 54 -19.83 4.55 12.18
C LEU A 54 -18.88 5.14 13.22
N LEU A 55 -19.25 6.25 13.85
CA LEU A 55 -18.48 6.88 14.92
C LEU A 55 -18.46 6.02 16.18
N GLU A 56 -19.57 5.35 16.53
CA GLU A 56 -19.61 4.39 17.65
C GLU A 56 -18.67 3.20 17.41
N ARG A 57 -18.58 2.70 16.17
CA ARG A 57 -17.61 1.65 15.80
C ARG A 57 -16.15 2.15 15.83
N LEU A 58 -15.92 3.41 15.46
CA LEU A 58 -14.59 4.02 15.48
C LEU A 58 -14.13 4.29 16.92
N ALA A 59 -15.00 4.84 17.76
CA ALA A 59 -14.76 5.03 19.19
C ALA A 59 -14.51 3.69 19.89
N ALA A 60 -15.26 2.64 19.53
CA ALA A 60 -15.04 1.28 20.04
C ALA A 60 -13.70 0.64 19.67
N ARG A 61 -12.99 1.19 18.67
CA ARG A 61 -11.62 0.79 18.34
C ARG A 61 -10.55 1.66 19.00
N ALA A 62 -10.92 2.89 19.36
CA ALA A 62 -10.01 3.86 19.95
C ALA A 62 -9.91 3.74 21.47
N SER A 63 -10.95 3.24 22.14
CA SER A 63 -10.99 3.10 23.59
C SER A 63 -11.82 1.88 24.02
N ASP A 64 -11.32 1.14 25.01
CA ASP A 64 -12.06 0.03 25.64
C ASP A 64 -13.05 0.52 26.72
N ASP A 65 -12.94 1.78 27.15
CA ASP A 65 -13.78 2.38 28.18
C ASP A 65 -15.12 2.89 27.62
N ALA A 66 -16.23 2.49 28.24
CA ALA A 66 -17.57 2.81 27.75
C ALA A 66 -17.91 4.30 27.86
N ASP A 67 -17.44 4.96 28.90
CA ASP A 67 -17.70 6.38 29.14
C ASP A 67 -16.90 7.25 28.16
N SER A 68 -15.62 6.92 27.97
CA SER A 68 -14.76 7.56 26.98
C SER A 68 -15.29 7.40 25.55
N ARG A 69 -15.81 6.23 25.17
CA ARG A 69 -16.44 6.01 23.85
C ARG A 69 -17.65 6.92 23.64
N THR A 70 -18.50 7.01 24.67
CA THR A 70 -19.72 7.83 24.60
C THR A 70 -19.38 9.32 24.50
N GLU A 71 -18.34 9.76 25.20
CA GLU A 71 -17.82 11.13 25.12
C GLU A 71 -17.25 11.45 23.74
N LEU A 72 -16.41 10.56 23.17
CA LEU A 72 -15.84 10.73 21.83
C LEU A 72 -16.92 10.85 20.75
N VAL A 73 -17.92 9.96 20.76
CA VAL A 73 -19.04 9.99 19.80
C VAL A 73 -19.86 11.27 19.95
N ARG A 74 -20.12 11.71 21.18
CA ARG A 74 -20.87 12.94 21.46
C ARG A 74 -20.14 14.17 20.91
N SER A 75 -18.85 14.32 21.21
CA SER A 75 -18.04 15.46 20.77
C SER A 75 -17.89 15.48 19.24
N LEU A 76 -17.74 14.31 18.60
CA LEU A 76 -17.73 14.18 17.13
C LEU A 76 -19.07 14.57 16.51
N MET A 77 -20.19 14.11 17.07
CA MET A 77 -21.52 14.43 16.54
C MET A 77 -21.87 15.91 16.68
N GLN A 78 -21.38 16.57 17.73
CA GLN A 78 -21.65 17.98 18.02
C GLN A 78 -20.59 18.94 17.42
N GLY A 79 -19.57 18.43 16.74
CA GLY A 79 -18.51 19.25 16.15
C GLY A 79 -17.65 19.99 17.18
N GLN A 80 -17.54 19.45 18.41
CA GLN A 80 -16.78 20.02 19.52
C GLN A 80 -15.34 19.51 19.51
N TRP A 81 -14.50 20.10 18.66
CA TRP A 81 -13.14 19.63 18.40
C TRP A 81 -12.20 19.71 19.62
N ASP A 82 -12.36 20.72 20.48
CA ASP A 82 -11.55 20.88 21.70
C ASP A 82 -11.89 19.83 22.76
N ASP A 83 -13.16 19.43 22.86
CA ASP A 83 -13.61 18.37 23.76
C ASP A 83 -13.19 17.00 23.24
N LEU A 84 -13.22 16.82 21.92
CA LEU A 84 -12.71 15.62 21.26
C LEU A 84 -11.20 15.41 21.51
N ALA A 85 -10.39 16.46 21.34
CA ALA A 85 -8.95 16.38 21.58
C ALA A 85 -8.65 15.96 23.02
N ARG A 86 -9.31 16.58 24.00
CA ARG A 86 -9.14 16.24 25.43
C ARG A 86 -9.59 14.81 25.76
N ALA A 87 -10.64 14.31 25.12
CA ALA A 87 -11.10 12.93 25.31
C ALA A 87 -10.15 11.90 24.69
N LEU A 88 -9.53 12.22 23.55
CA LEU A 88 -8.52 11.37 22.91
C LEU A 88 -7.24 11.28 23.74
N ASP A 89 -6.74 12.40 24.26
CA ASP A 89 -5.55 12.42 25.12
C ASP A 89 -5.75 11.57 26.38
N ARG A 90 -6.91 11.69 27.05
CA ARG A 90 -7.24 10.85 28.21
C ARG A 90 -7.29 9.37 27.86
N SER A 91 -7.84 9.00 26.70
CA SER A 91 -7.89 7.60 26.26
C SER A 91 -6.50 7.05 25.96
N ALA A 92 -5.61 7.87 25.37
CA ALA A 92 -4.23 7.51 25.13
C ALA A 92 -3.45 7.27 26.43
N ASP A 93 -3.64 8.14 27.44
CA ASP A 93 -3.03 7.98 28.77
C ASP A 93 -3.51 6.70 29.48
N HIS A 94 -4.79 6.34 29.37
CA HIS A 94 -5.32 5.08 29.90
C HIS A 94 -4.71 3.86 29.19
N GLY A 95 -4.53 3.93 27.87
CA GLY A 95 -3.82 2.91 27.08
C GLY A 95 -2.37 2.73 27.54
N ALA A 96 -1.64 3.82 27.73
CA ALA A 96 -0.27 3.81 28.23
C ALA A 96 -0.17 3.22 29.66
N SER A 97 -1.07 3.60 30.56
CA SER A 97 -1.15 3.03 31.92
C SER A 97 -1.48 1.52 31.91
N SER A 98 -2.38 1.09 31.03
CA SER A 98 -2.73 -0.33 30.88
C SER A 98 -1.53 -1.15 30.36
N ALA A 99 -0.80 -0.63 29.37
CA ALA A 99 0.42 -1.25 28.85
C ALA A 99 1.50 -1.36 29.95
N GLN A 100 1.70 -0.33 30.76
CA GLN A 100 2.62 -0.37 31.91
C GLN A 100 2.21 -1.43 32.94
N ALA A 101 0.91 -1.57 33.22
CA ALA A 101 0.38 -2.57 34.15
C ALA A 101 0.54 -4.01 33.61
N TRP A 102 0.43 -4.21 32.30
CA TRP A 102 0.72 -5.49 31.65
C TRP A 102 2.21 -5.81 31.64
N ALA A 103 3.07 -4.84 31.36
CA ALA A 103 4.52 -5.02 31.44
C ALA A 103 4.95 -5.44 32.85
N GLY A 104 4.47 -4.75 33.89
CA GLY A 104 4.76 -5.11 35.29
C GLY A 104 4.16 -6.46 35.74
N LEU A 105 3.07 -6.91 35.11
CA LEU A 105 2.52 -8.24 35.35
C LEU A 105 3.35 -9.33 34.68
N LEU A 106 3.75 -9.13 33.42
CA LEU A 106 4.59 -10.06 32.68
C LEU A 106 5.97 -10.20 33.33
N GLU A 107 6.59 -9.11 33.77
CA GLU A 107 7.85 -9.17 34.52
C GLU A 107 7.75 -9.94 35.83
N ARG A 108 6.62 -9.81 36.56
CA ARG A 108 6.38 -10.60 37.77
C ARG A 108 6.14 -12.07 37.45
N MET A 109 5.44 -12.37 36.35
CA MET A 109 5.26 -13.74 35.88
C MET A 109 6.58 -14.40 35.49
N VAL A 110 7.43 -13.71 34.72
CA VAL A 110 8.74 -14.24 34.30
C VAL A 110 9.61 -14.53 35.53
N ARG A 111 9.73 -13.56 36.45
CA ARG A 111 10.44 -13.76 37.72
C ARG A 111 9.84 -14.87 38.58
N GLY A 112 8.51 -14.99 38.59
CA GLY A 112 7.78 -16.01 39.34
C GLY A 112 7.93 -17.41 38.75
N LEU A 113 8.06 -17.55 37.43
CA LEU A 113 8.30 -18.83 36.75
C LEU A 113 9.72 -19.34 37.02
N GLU A 114 10.71 -18.46 37.05
CA GLU A 114 12.12 -18.84 37.31
C GLU A 114 12.39 -19.25 38.76
N ARG A 115 11.55 -18.81 39.72
CA ARG A 115 11.69 -19.18 41.14
C ARG A 115 11.01 -20.51 41.46
N GLY A 116 11.73 -21.41 42.15
CA GLY A 116 11.16 -22.64 42.71
C GLY A 116 10.41 -22.37 44.02
N GLY A 117 9.21 -22.95 44.17
CA GLY A 117 8.41 -22.92 45.40
C GLY A 117 8.05 -24.33 45.86
N ARG A 118 7.65 -24.48 47.13
CA ARG A 118 7.40 -25.80 47.75
C ARG A 118 6.11 -26.45 47.24
N GLN A 119 5.11 -25.66 46.87
CA GLN A 119 3.84 -26.14 46.31
C GLN A 119 3.77 -25.97 44.79
N TRP A 120 4.44 -24.95 44.25
CA TRP A 120 4.44 -24.63 42.82
C TRP A 120 5.72 -25.07 42.11
N THR A 121 5.71 -26.30 41.57
CA THR A 121 6.73 -26.77 40.64
C THR A 121 6.59 -26.12 39.27
N MET A 122 7.68 -26.07 38.49
CA MET A 122 7.69 -25.52 37.13
C MET A 122 6.60 -26.12 36.24
N ALA A 123 6.39 -27.44 36.31
CA ALA A 123 5.33 -28.13 35.57
C ALA A 123 3.93 -27.65 35.99
N ARG A 124 3.67 -27.49 37.30
CA ARG A 124 2.37 -26.99 37.81
C ARG A 124 2.11 -25.53 37.44
N LYS A 125 3.13 -24.68 37.46
CA LYS A 125 3.03 -23.28 37.03
C LYS A 125 2.67 -23.20 35.55
N LYS A 126 3.35 -23.98 34.70
CA LYS A 126 3.09 -24.08 33.26
C LYS A 126 1.66 -24.57 32.96
N ASP A 127 1.21 -25.66 33.58
CA ASP A 127 -0.13 -26.21 33.38
C ASP A 127 -1.25 -25.27 33.86
N SER A 128 -1.01 -24.54 34.94
CA SER A 128 -2.00 -23.60 35.48
C SER A 128 -2.07 -22.32 34.63
N LEU A 129 -0.94 -21.87 34.09
CA LEU A 129 -0.89 -20.78 33.12
C LEU A 129 -1.61 -21.17 31.83
N GLN A 130 -1.36 -22.38 31.31
CA GLN A 130 -2.04 -22.93 30.13
C GLN A 130 -3.56 -22.92 30.32
N ARG A 131 -4.05 -23.40 31.47
CA ARG A 131 -5.49 -23.38 31.81
C ARG A 131 -6.10 -21.98 31.89
N VAL A 132 -5.36 -20.99 32.42
CA VAL A 132 -5.83 -19.60 32.47
C VAL A 132 -5.91 -18.98 31.08
N LEU A 133 -4.91 -19.24 30.24
CA LEU A 133 -4.88 -18.77 28.85
C LEU A 133 -6.02 -19.40 28.04
N ASP A 134 -6.23 -20.72 28.13
CA ASP A 134 -7.27 -21.43 27.39
C ASP A 134 -8.68 -21.03 27.83
N GLY A 135 -8.89 -20.77 29.12
CA GLY A 135 -10.20 -20.41 29.67
C GLY A 135 -10.56 -18.93 29.56
N SER A 136 -9.71 -18.07 28.99
CA SER A 136 -9.92 -16.60 28.98
C SER A 136 -9.43 -15.91 27.71
N ARG A 137 -9.36 -16.63 26.58
CA ARG A 137 -8.90 -16.12 25.27
C ARG A 137 -9.74 -14.96 24.70
N SER A 138 -10.98 -14.78 25.13
CA SER A 138 -11.94 -13.82 24.57
C SER A 138 -12.27 -12.61 25.46
N ASP A 139 -11.67 -12.50 26.65
CA ASP A 139 -11.98 -11.45 27.62
C ASP A 139 -10.69 -10.96 28.32
N LEU A 140 -10.16 -9.84 27.81
CA LEU A 140 -8.86 -9.29 28.20
C LEU A 140 -8.81 -8.80 29.67
N PRO A 141 -9.83 -8.08 30.20
CA PRO A 141 -9.89 -7.74 31.62
C PRO A 141 -9.93 -8.98 32.53
N ARG A 142 -10.72 -9.99 32.18
CA ARG A 142 -10.84 -11.22 32.96
C ARG A 142 -9.56 -12.05 32.94
N LEU A 143 -8.88 -12.09 31.80
CA LEU A 143 -7.55 -12.69 31.67
C LEU A 143 -6.54 -11.97 32.57
N GLN A 144 -6.50 -10.64 32.54
CA GLN A 144 -5.61 -9.85 33.39
C GLN A 144 -5.84 -10.14 34.89
N GLN A 145 -7.10 -10.19 35.32
CA GLN A 145 -7.45 -10.49 36.72
C GLN A 145 -7.03 -11.89 37.14
N ARG A 146 -7.28 -12.91 36.31
CA ARG A 146 -6.89 -14.30 36.59
C ARG A 146 -5.38 -14.50 36.62
N LEU A 147 -4.65 -13.83 35.72
CA LEU A 147 -3.19 -13.83 35.74
C LEU A 147 -2.65 -13.14 37.00
N ARG A 148 -3.23 -12.02 37.44
CA ARG A 148 -2.87 -11.36 38.71
C ARG A 148 -3.06 -12.30 39.91
N GLN A 149 -4.16 -13.03 39.97
CA GLN A 149 -4.44 -13.99 41.03
C GLN A 149 -3.48 -15.18 41.02
N LEU A 150 -3.13 -15.68 39.84
CA LEU A 150 -2.18 -16.78 39.68
C LEU A 150 -0.77 -16.37 40.16
N VAL A 151 -0.32 -15.18 39.76
CA VAL A 151 0.99 -14.61 40.17
C VAL A 151 1.02 -14.35 41.67
N ALA A 152 -0.05 -13.79 42.26
CA ALA A 152 -0.15 -13.60 43.71
C ALA A 152 -0.08 -14.95 44.47
N GLY A 153 -0.65 -16.02 43.90
CA GLY A 153 -0.53 -17.38 44.43
C GLY A 153 0.91 -17.91 44.40
N TRP A 154 1.68 -17.58 43.37
CA TRP A 154 3.11 -17.91 43.30
C TRP A 154 3.93 -17.11 44.32
N ASP A 155 3.65 -15.82 44.48
CA ASP A 155 4.34 -14.94 45.42
C ASP A 155 4.04 -15.34 46.89
N SER A 156 2.85 -15.87 47.17
CA SER A 156 2.47 -16.34 48.51
C SER A 156 3.18 -17.64 48.94
N ASP A 157 3.53 -18.52 48.00
CA ASP A 157 4.28 -19.76 48.27
C ASP A 157 5.78 -19.49 48.53
N SER A 158 6.27 -18.31 48.13
CA SER A 158 7.63 -17.85 48.42
C SER A 158 7.79 -17.09 49.74
N ASN A 159 6.70 -16.63 50.37
CA ASN A 159 6.73 -15.77 51.56
C ASN A 159 6.64 -16.52 52.90
N VAL A 160 6.77 -17.86 52.92
CA VAL A 160 6.63 -18.66 54.15
C VAL A 160 7.97 -18.88 54.88
N ASP A 161 9.07 -18.23 54.47
CA ASP A 161 10.39 -18.46 55.08
C ASP A 161 10.90 -17.32 55.97
N GLU A 162 10.00 -16.60 56.66
CA GLU A 162 10.38 -15.82 57.85
C GLU A 162 9.32 -15.94 58.94
N GLY A 163 9.53 -16.90 59.84
CA GLY A 163 8.97 -16.86 61.20
C GLY A 163 8.25 -18.12 61.64
N SER A 164 8.97 -19.01 62.34
CA SER A 164 8.62 -19.48 63.69
C SER A 164 9.39 -20.74 64.10
N GLY A 165 10.27 -20.60 65.11
CA GLY A 165 10.61 -21.60 66.16
C GLY A 165 11.29 -22.92 65.74
N ASP A 166 12.03 -23.61 66.58
CA ASP A 166 12.61 -23.38 67.90
C ASP A 166 13.62 -24.53 68.11
N ALA A 167 14.62 -24.26 68.93
CA ALA A 167 15.57 -25.13 69.61
C ALA A 167 15.66 -26.64 69.26
N GLY A 168 16.91 -27.08 69.03
CA GLY A 168 17.39 -28.32 69.67
C GLY A 168 18.33 -29.18 68.84
N GLY A 169 19.56 -29.37 69.35
CA GLY A 169 20.24 -30.67 69.18
C GLY A 169 21.60 -30.66 68.50
N ALA A 170 22.63 -30.26 69.26
CA ALA A 170 23.92 -30.93 69.40
C ALA A 170 24.61 -31.53 68.15
N ALA A 171 25.70 -30.88 67.71
CA ALA A 171 26.72 -31.46 66.86
C ALA A 171 28.02 -31.66 67.65
N VAL A 172 28.54 -32.90 67.70
CA VAL A 172 29.97 -33.24 67.91
C VAL A 172 30.21 -34.68 67.35
N PRO A 173 31.43 -35.14 67.03
CA PRO A 173 32.16 -34.87 65.78
C PRO A 173 32.75 -36.17 65.14
N VAL A 174 33.39 -36.06 63.98
CA VAL A 174 34.41 -37.04 63.56
C VAL A 174 35.67 -36.31 63.08
N HIS A 175 36.67 -36.32 63.96
CA HIS A 175 38.13 -36.21 63.72
C HIS A 175 38.60 -37.39 62.82
N HIS A 176 39.70 -37.43 62.04
CA HIS A 176 41.01 -36.78 61.90
C HIS A 176 41.49 -37.14 60.46
N ALA A 177 42.34 -36.38 59.76
CA ALA A 177 43.80 -36.28 59.96
C ALA A 177 44.32 -35.09 59.12
N ALA A 178 45.01 -34.08 59.65
CA ALA A 178 46.40 -34.05 60.18
C ALA A 178 47.41 -34.58 59.15
N ALA A 179 48.47 -33.87 58.73
CA ALA A 179 48.98 -32.54 59.06
C ALA A 179 50.08 -32.18 58.04
N ALA A 180 50.24 -30.90 57.72
CA ALA A 180 51.55 -30.33 57.39
C ALA A 180 51.53 -28.81 57.68
N GLN A 181 52.47 -28.42 58.54
CA GLN A 181 52.65 -27.14 59.22
C GLN A 181 52.69 -25.87 58.35
N GLU A 182 52.09 -24.79 58.89
CA GLU A 182 52.48 -23.41 58.59
C GLU A 182 53.92 -23.13 59.07
N PRO A 183 54.59 -22.15 58.43
CA PRO A 183 55.32 -21.18 59.20
C PRO A 183 54.81 -19.76 58.93
N ALA A 184 54.51 -19.08 60.05
CA ALA A 184 54.81 -17.69 60.36
C ALA A 184 54.49 -16.59 59.33
N SER A 185 53.61 -15.68 59.77
CA SER A 185 53.48 -14.31 59.32
C SER A 185 54.84 -13.63 59.08
N ALA A 186 55.11 -13.25 57.84
CA ALA A 186 56.14 -12.29 57.50
C ALA A 186 55.68 -11.44 56.31
N ALA A 187 55.50 -10.14 56.59
CA ALA A 187 55.70 -8.99 55.71
C ALA A 187 55.16 -9.03 54.27
N VAL A 188 54.31 -8.05 54.00
CA VAL A 188 54.15 -7.34 52.72
C VAL A 188 55.46 -7.34 51.91
N GLY A 189 55.45 -8.05 50.78
CA GLY A 189 56.53 -8.09 49.79
C GLY A 189 55.91 -8.30 48.41
N GLY A 190 56.00 -7.27 47.57
CA GLY A 190 55.25 -7.13 46.32
C GLY A 190 55.41 -8.28 45.32
N MET A 191 54.27 -8.67 44.74
CA MET A 191 54.22 -9.35 43.44
C MET A 191 54.70 -8.40 42.34
N PRO A 192 55.40 -8.90 41.31
CA PRO A 192 56.07 -8.07 40.31
C PRO A 192 55.06 -7.31 39.44
N ALA A 193 55.19 -5.99 39.42
CA ALA A 193 54.42 -5.05 38.63
C ALA A 193 54.82 -5.08 37.14
N SER A 194 54.50 -6.17 36.42
CA SER A 194 54.76 -6.26 34.97
C SER A 194 53.57 -6.63 34.09
N SER A 195 52.36 -6.78 34.63
CA SER A 195 51.12 -6.90 33.83
C SER A 195 50.29 -5.62 33.75
N ALA A 196 50.71 -4.54 34.42
CA ALA A 196 49.94 -3.30 34.57
C ALA A 196 49.93 -2.39 33.31
N GLY A 197 50.65 -2.74 32.24
CA GLY A 197 50.88 -1.83 31.11
C GLY A 197 49.93 -1.96 29.91
N HIS A 198 49.24 -3.08 29.72
CA HIS A 198 48.56 -3.37 28.44
C HIS A 198 47.02 -3.34 28.49
N TRP A 199 46.44 -3.22 29.68
CA TRP A 199 44.97 -3.11 29.85
C TRP A 199 44.36 -1.88 29.17
N PRO A 200 44.99 -0.69 29.20
CA PRO A 200 44.49 0.46 28.47
C PRO A 200 44.35 0.25 26.96
N GLU A 201 45.39 -0.33 26.33
CA GLU A 201 45.40 -0.59 24.88
C GLU A 201 44.37 -1.66 24.49
N LEU A 202 44.25 -2.72 25.31
CA LEU A 202 43.27 -3.79 25.11
C LEU A 202 41.83 -3.29 25.29
N ALA A 203 41.55 -2.50 26.33
CA ALA A 203 40.23 -1.95 26.59
C ALA A 203 39.81 -0.95 25.49
N SER A 204 40.75 -0.11 25.03
CA SER A 204 40.51 0.81 23.91
C SER A 204 40.28 0.06 22.60
N SER A 205 41.05 -0.99 22.32
CA SER A 205 40.91 -1.79 21.11
C SER A 205 39.59 -2.58 21.09
N LEU A 206 39.20 -3.17 22.23
CA LEU A 206 37.92 -3.87 22.37
C LEU A 206 36.75 -2.90 22.23
N SER A 207 36.80 -1.76 22.93
CA SER A 207 35.78 -0.71 22.84
C SER A 207 35.63 -0.22 21.39
N GLY A 208 36.73 0.15 20.74
CA GLY A 208 36.74 0.59 19.35
C GLY A 208 36.15 -0.45 18.38
N THR A 209 36.50 -1.72 18.57
CA THR A 209 36.00 -2.83 17.72
C THR A 209 34.49 -3.02 17.88
N VAL A 210 33.99 -3.05 19.13
CA VAL A 210 32.55 -3.25 19.40
C VAL A 210 31.75 -2.03 18.96
N VAL A 211 32.23 -0.81 19.22
CA VAL A 211 31.57 0.43 18.79
C VAL A 211 31.50 0.53 17.27
N ALA A 212 32.56 0.15 16.55
CA ALA A 212 32.55 0.14 15.09
C ALA A 212 31.54 -0.85 14.49
N ALA A 213 31.22 -1.94 15.20
CA ALA A 213 30.22 -2.92 14.79
C ALA A 213 28.79 -2.55 15.19
N LEU A 214 28.60 -1.63 16.14
CA LEU A 214 27.28 -1.20 16.62
C LEU A 214 26.60 -0.23 15.64
N PRO A 215 25.29 -0.39 15.35
CA PRO A 215 24.56 0.50 14.46
C PRO A 215 24.36 1.89 15.09
N THR A 216 24.78 2.94 14.39
CA THR A 216 24.73 4.34 14.88
C THR A 216 23.33 4.94 14.96
N SER A 217 22.34 4.29 14.33
CA SER A 217 20.94 4.77 14.29
C SER A 217 20.05 4.24 15.41
N ALA A 218 20.53 3.29 16.24
CA ALA A 218 19.72 2.66 17.27
C ALA A 218 20.05 3.20 18.67
N PRO A 219 19.06 3.69 19.45
CA PRO A 219 19.30 4.29 20.77
C PRO A 219 19.98 3.32 21.76
N ASN A 220 19.57 2.04 21.76
CA ASN A 220 20.16 1.00 22.61
C ASN A 220 21.63 0.72 22.24
N ALA A 221 22.01 0.87 20.96
CA ALA A 221 23.38 0.70 20.51
C ALA A 221 24.27 1.88 20.93
N CYS A 222 23.74 3.11 20.88
CA CYS A 222 24.40 4.29 21.40
C CYS A 222 24.64 4.21 22.91
N GLU A 223 23.66 3.71 23.67
CA GLU A 223 23.80 3.50 25.12
C GLU A 223 24.89 2.47 25.45
N LEU A 224 24.93 1.35 24.71
CA LEU A 224 25.97 0.33 24.87
C LEU A 224 27.35 0.87 24.51
N ALA A 225 27.47 1.65 23.45
CA ALA A 225 28.72 2.30 23.04
C ALA A 225 29.22 3.29 24.12
N ALA A 226 28.33 4.12 24.66
CA ALA A 226 28.66 5.06 25.75
C ALA A 226 29.09 4.32 27.02
N THR A 227 28.37 3.25 27.39
CA THR A 227 28.70 2.43 28.56
C THR A 227 30.07 1.75 28.40
N LEU A 228 30.37 1.24 27.20
CA LEU A 228 31.64 0.58 26.92
C LEU A 228 32.82 1.57 26.92
N ALA A 229 32.61 2.79 26.41
CA ALA A 229 33.60 3.86 26.49
C ALA A 229 33.90 4.26 27.94
N GLN A 230 32.86 4.44 28.77
CA GLN A 230 33.02 4.75 30.20
C GLN A 230 33.77 3.62 30.95
N LEU A 231 33.49 2.36 30.64
CA LEU A 231 34.20 1.23 31.24
C LEU A 231 35.65 1.15 30.77
N ALA A 232 35.93 1.46 29.51
CA ALA A 232 37.29 1.53 28.99
C ALA A 232 38.11 2.64 29.67
N ASP A 233 37.51 3.83 29.87
CA ASP A 233 38.12 4.94 30.61
C ASP A 233 38.39 4.55 32.07
N ARG A 234 37.46 3.85 32.73
CA ARG A 234 37.68 3.38 34.10
C ARG A 234 38.80 2.35 34.18
N ILE A 235 38.88 1.40 33.24
CA ILE A 235 39.99 0.43 33.18
C ILE A 235 41.33 1.11 32.90
N HIS A 236 41.33 2.22 32.15
CA HIS A 236 42.54 3.03 31.90
C HIS A 236 43.10 3.63 33.20
N HIS A 237 42.24 4.06 34.13
CA HIS A 237 42.66 4.74 35.36
C HIS A 237 42.79 3.80 36.57
N GLU A 238 41.89 2.84 36.72
CA GLU A 238 41.77 1.94 37.89
C GLU A 238 42.44 0.57 37.66
N GLY A 239 42.77 0.22 36.41
CA GLY A 239 43.22 -1.12 36.02
C GLY A 239 42.08 -2.13 35.88
N ALA A 240 42.38 -3.34 35.42
CA ALA A 240 41.38 -4.39 35.21
C ALA A 240 41.01 -5.11 36.52
N THR A 241 40.10 -4.53 37.30
CA THR A 241 39.54 -5.19 38.50
C THR A 241 38.52 -6.29 38.12
N PRO A 242 38.28 -7.29 38.99
CA PRO A 242 37.28 -8.33 38.73
C PRO A 242 35.87 -7.78 38.45
N GLU A 243 35.50 -6.70 39.14
CA GLU A 243 34.22 -6.02 38.98
C GLU A 243 34.09 -5.33 37.61
N LEU A 244 35.14 -4.62 37.17
CA LEU A 244 35.19 -3.99 35.85
C LEU A 244 35.20 -5.04 34.72
N ALA A 245 35.93 -6.14 34.91
CA ALA A 245 35.94 -7.26 33.97
C ALA A 245 34.54 -7.89 33.79
N GLN A 246 33.79 -8.05 34.88
CA GLN A 246 32.42 -8.55 34.85
C GLN A 246 31.44 -7.55 34.19
N ALA A 247 31.63 -6.25 34.42
CA ALA A 247 30.85 -5.20 33.77
C ALA A 247 31.09 -5.16 32.25
N VAL A 248 32.35 -5.25 31.81
CA VAL A 248 32.70 -5.35 30.38
C VAL A 248 32.11 -6.61 29.76
N HIS A 249 32.21 -7.75 30.42
CA HIS A 249 31.60 -9.00 29.96
C HIS A 249 30.08 -8.86 29.74
N GLY A 250 29.36 -8.22 30.68
CA GLY A 250 27.93 -7.96 30.56
C GLY A 250 27.55 -7.03 29.39
N VAL A 251 28.37 -6.02 29.09
CA VAL A 251 28.16 -5.16 27.91
C VAL A 251 28.45 -5.94 26.62
N CYS A 252 29.54 -6.72 26.58
CA CYS A 252 29.89 -7.56 25.43
C CYS A 252 28.82 -8.64 25.13
N GLU A 253 28.20 -9.24 26.15
CA GLU A 253 27.07 -10.18 25.96
C GLU A 253 25.82 -9.50 25.39
N ARG A 254 25.53 -8.27 25.82
CA ARG A 254 24.43 -7.48 25.24
C ARG A 254 24.72 -7.11 23.79
N ALA A 255 25.95 -6.69 23.49
CA ALA A 255 26.40 -6.41 22.12
C ALA A 255 26.34 -7.66 21.23
N ARG A 256 26.82 -8.82 21.70
CA ARG A 256 26.72 -10.11 20.97
C ARG A 256 25.28 -10.48 20.62
N ARG A 257 24.34 -10.33 21.56
CA ARG A 257 22.91 -10.58 21.29
C ARG A 257 22.35 -9.65 20.22
N LEU A 258 22.75 -8.37 20.26
CA LEU A 258 22.34 -7.39 19.25
C LEU A 258 22.93 -7.72 17.86
N PHE A 259 24.20 -8.15 17.80
CA PHE A 259 24.83 -8.59 16.56
C PHE A 259 24.19 -9.87 16.02
N ALA A 260 23.93 -10.87 16.86
CA ALA A 260 23.27 -12.11 16.47
C ALA A 260 21.87 -11.86 15.91
N HIS A 261 21.07 -11.02 16.59
CA HIS A 261 19.76 -10.63 16.11
C HIS A 261 19.82 -9.90 14.76
N ARG A 262 20.77 -8.97 14.60
CA ARG A 262 20.95 -8.23 13.35
C ARG A 262 21.43 -9.13 12.21
N HIS A 263 22.36 -10.04 12.48
CA HIS A 263 22.84 -11.00 11.50
C HIS A 263 21.69 -11.89 11.01
N HIS A 264 20.91 -12.44 11.95
CA HIS A 264 19.72 -13.22 11.64
C HIS A 264 18.70 -12.41 10.82
N LEU A 265 18.41 -11.15 11.18
CA LEU A 265 17.53 -10.30 10.39
C LEU A 265 18.05 -10.07 8.97
N LEU A 266 19.35 -9.86 8.79
CA LEU A 266 19.95 -9.68 7.47
C LEU A 266 19.86 -10.97 6.63
N GLU A 267 20.06 -12.14 7.24
CA GLU A 267 19.83 -13.43 6.57
C GLU A 267 18.36 -13.59 6.17
N GLN A 268 17.41 -13.29 7.06
CA GLN A 268 15.98 -13.43 6.76
C GLN A 268 15.50 -12.46 5.67
N VAL A 269 15.91 -11.19 5.73
CA VAL A 269 15.65 -10.21 4.65
C VAL A 269 16.28 -10.70 3.35
N GLY A 270 17.45 -11.32 3.46
CA GLY A 270 18.14 -11.85 2.33
C GLY A 270 17.45 -13.01 1.63
N ALA A 271 17.05 -14.01 2.41
CA ALA A 271 16.24 -15.13 1.95
C ALA A 271 14.91 -14.64 1.35
N LEU A 272 14.26 -13.66 1.99
CA LEU A 272 13.05 -13.05 1.46
C LEU A 272 13.28 -12.40 0.09
N CYS A 273 14.38 -11.67 -0.09
CA CYS A 273 14.71 -11.09 -1.40
C CYS A 273 14.91 -12.15 -2.47
N LEU A 274 15.61 -13.24 -2.15
CA LEU A 274 15.84 -14.35 -3.09
C LEU A 274 14.53 -15.07 -3.44
N GLU A 275 13.70 -15.40 -2.44
CA GLU A 275 12.37 -15.99 -2.63
C GLU A 275 11.45 -15.10 -3.47
N LEU A 276 11.43 -13.79 -3.21
CA LEU A 276 10.67 -12.85 -4.02
C LEU A 276 11.16 -12.83 -5.46
N THR A 277 12.49 -12.85 -5.70
CA THR A 277 13.01 -12.89 -7.07
C THR A 277 12.74 -14.21 -7.76
N ALA A 278 12.80 -15.34 -7.06
CA ALA A 278 12.48 -16.66 -7.60
C ALA A 278 11.00 -16.77 -7.95
N GLY A 279 10.12 -16.32 -7.06
CA GLY A 279 8.68 -16.24 -7.32
C GLY A 279 8.38 -15.34 -8.52
N LEU A 280 9.06 -14.19 -8.66
CA LEU A 280 8.91 -13.34 -9.85
C LEU A 280 9.37 -14.04 -11.14
N THR A 281 10.41 -14.85 -11.11
CA THR A 281 10.86 -15.66 -12.26
C THR A 281 9.84 -16.75 -12.61
N GLU A 282 9.29 -17.45 -11.63
CA GLU A 282 8.27 -18.50 -11.84
C GLU A 282 6.92 -17.95 -12.30
N LEU A 283 6.58 -16.73 -11.87
CA LEU A 283 5.36 -16.04 -12.24
C LEU A 283 5.45 -15.34 -13.60
N ALA A 284 6.66 -15.07 -14.08
CA ALA A 284 6.89 -14.47 -15.39
C ALA A 284 6.70 -15.52 -16.50
N GLU A 285 6.14 -15.12 -17.64
CA GLU A 285 5.97 -16.03 -18.77
C GLU A 285 7.32 -16.55 -19.29
N GLU A 286 7.37 -17.81 -19.73
CA GLU A 286 8.61 -18.42 -20.25
C GLU A 286 9.18 -17.64 -21.45
N GLY A 287 10.43 -17.20 -21.34
CA GLY A 287 11.14 -16.41 -22.36
C GLY A 287 10.84 -14.90 -22.30
N SER A 288 10.19 -14.43 -21.24
CA SER A 288 9.81 -13.03 -21.08
C SER A 288 10.96 -12.13 -20.61
N TRP A 289 10.81 -10.82 -20.80
CA TRP A 289 11.86 -9.85 -20.46
C TRP A 289 12.06 -9.74 -18.95
N ALA A 290 11.00 -9.78 -18.14
CA ALA A 290 11.12 -9.73 -16.70
C ALA A 290 11.53 -11.07 -16.10
N GLN A 291 11.28 -12.21 -16.75
CA GLN A 291 11.98 -13.46 -16.41
C GLN A 291 13.50 -13.24 -16.55
N GLY A 292 13.96 -12.71 -17.69
CA GLY A 292 15.38 -12.41 -17.91
C GLY A 292 15.94 -11.37 -16.92
N GLN A 293 15.18 -10.35 -16.53
CA GLN A 293 15.61 -9.37 -15.52
C GLN A 293 15.60 -9.97 -14.10
N ALA A 294 14.62 -10.80 -13.75
CA ALA A 294 14.53 -11.46 -12.46
C ALA A 294 15.65 -12.51 -12.31
N GLU A 295 15.95 -13.27 -13.36
CA GLU A 295 17.11 -14.16 -13.44
C GLU A 295 18.42 -13.36 -13.32
N ALA A 296 18.56 -12.24 -14.05
CA ALA A 296 19.75 -11.40 -13.98
C ALA A 296 19.90 -10.67 -12.64
N LEU A 297 18.80 -10.43 -11.92
CA LEU A 297 18.78 -9.90 -10.56
C LEU A 297 19.20 -11.00 -9.58
N ARG A 298 18.61 -12.18 -9.68
CA ARG A 298 18.93 -13.37 -8.88
C ARG A 298 20.39 -13.77 -9.02
N ALA A 299 20.90 -13.85 -10.24
CA ALA A 299 22.30 -14.18 -10.53
C ALA A 299 23.30 -13.17 -9.95
N ARG A 300 22.88 -11.91 -9.76
CA ARG A 300 23.71 -10.88 -9.10
C ARG A 300 23.58 -10.92 -7.59
N LEU A 301 22.41 -11.30 -7.06
CA LEU A 301 22.17 -11.42 -5.62
C LEU A 301 22.81 -12.69 -5.04
N GLN A 302 22.86 -13.78 -5.81
CA GLN A 302 23.58 -15.01 -5.48
C GLN A 302 25.09 -14.79 -5.68
N GLY A 303 25.82 -14.56 -4.58
CA GLY A 303 27.27 -14.68 -4.57
C GLY A 303 27.66 -16.12 -4.21
N GLU A 304 28.53 -16.76 -4.99
CA GLU A 304 29.16 -18.01 -4.57
C GLU A 304 30.20 -17.72 -3.49
N ASP A 305 29.93 -18.17 -2.26
CA ASP A 305 30.93 -18.19 -1.20
C ASP A 305 31.79 -19.46 -1.38
N ALA A 306 33.03 -19.27 -1.84
CA ALA A 306 33.91 -20.33 -2.33
C ALA A 306 34.29 -21.40 -1.29
N ASP A 307 34.11 -21.10 0.02
CA ASP A 307 34.52 -21.99 1.11
C ASP A 307 33.36 -22.76 1.76
N THR A 308 32.10 -22.35 1.58
CA THR A 308 30.95 -22.95 2.31
C THR A 308 29.79 -23.37 1.42
N GLY A 309 29.73 -22.94 0.16
CA GLY A 309 28.62 -23.28 -0.76
C GLY A 309 27.26 -22.76 -0.29
N ALA A 310 27.22 -21.89 0.71
CA ALA A 310 26.00 -21.26 1.20
C ALA A 310 25.68 -20.03 0.33
N GLU A 311 24.41 -19.88 -0.08
CA GLU A 311 23.94 -18.70 -0.80
C GLU A 311 23.96 -17.48 0.14
N THR A 312 25.03 -16.68 0.09
CA THR A 312 25.16 -15.47 0.90
C THR A 312 25.04 -14.21 0.03
N LEU A 313 24.26 -13.25 0.51
CA LEU A 313 24.14 -11.95 -0.16
C LEU A 313 25.43 -11.17 -0.06
N ASN A 314 26.06 -10.96 -1.21
CA ASN A 314 27.24 -10.13 -1.31
C ASN A 314 26.85 -8.65 -1.46
N VAL A 315 27.50 -7.75 -0.71
CA VAL A 315 27.35 -6.29 -0.83
C VAL A 315 27.54 -5.80 -2.28
N ARG A 316 28.47 -6.41 -3.03
CA ARG A 316 28.67 -6.11 -4.46
C ARG A 316 27.46 -6.53 -5.30
N GLY A 317 26.89 -7.69 -4.99
CA GLY A 317 25.70 -8.23 -5.64
C GLY A 317 24.46 -7.36 -5.42
N VAL A 318 24.21 -6.97 -4.18
CA VAL A 318 23.11 -6.06 -3.80
C VAL A 318 23.27 -4.69 -4.47
N ARG A 319 24.48 -4.15 -4.55
CA ARG A 319 24.73 -2.88 -5.26
C ARG A 319 24.48 -3.02 -6.77
N ALA A 320 24.98 -4.08 -7.40
CA ALA A 320 24.78 -4.33 -8.82
C ALA A 320 23.30 -4.55 -9.19
N ALA A 321 22.56 -5.24 -8.32
CA ALA A 321 21.11 -5.39 -8.39
C ALA A 321 20.39 -4.03 -8.32
N GLY A 322 20.78 -3.18 -7.36
CA GLY A 322 20.25 -1.82 -7.24
C GLY A 322 20.53 -0.93 -8.46
N GLU A 323 21.74 -1.03 -9.03
CA GLU A 323 22.13 -0.31 -10.25
C GLU A 323 21.31 -0.74 -11.46
N LEU A 324 21.08 -2.05 -11.64
CA LEU A 324 20.23 -2.58 -12.70
C LEU A 324 18.79 -2.05 -12.60
N LEU A 325 18.20 -2.07 -11.41
CA LEU A 325 16.85 -1.55 -11.20
C LEU A 325 16.76 -0.04 -11.45
N ALA A 326 17.80 0.72 -11.08
CA ALA A 326 17.88 2.15 -11.36
C ALA A 326 17.98 2.43 -12.86
N GLN A 327 18.83 1.70 -13.59
CA GLN A 327 18.98 1.84 -15.04
C GLN A 327 17.70 1.50 -15.80
N THR A 328 17.03 0.40 -15.43
CA THR A 328 15.76 -0.02 -16.02
C THR A 328 14.67 1.05 -15.84
N ARG A 329 14.55 1.60 -14.63
CA ARG A 329 13.60 2.69 -14.33
C ARG A 329 13.93 3.95 -15.12
N GLN A 330 15.20 4.32 -15.23
CA GLN A 330 15.63 5.48 -16.01
C GLN A 330 15.30 5.29 -17.50
N GLN A 331 15.51 4.10 -18.05
CA GLN A 331 15.16 3.78 -19.43
C GLN A 331 13.65 3.89 -19.68
N GLN A 332 12.83 3.37 -18.78
CA GLN A 332 11.36 3.51 -18.87
C GLN A 332 10.92 4.98 -18.82
N HIS A 333 11.49 5.79 -17.93
CA HIS A 333 11.20 7.22 -17.88
C HIS A 333 11.58 7.94 -19.17
N ARG A 334 12.74 7.62 -19.74
CA ARG A 334 13.21 8.19 -21.01
C ARG A 334 12.25 7.88 -22.15
N LEU A 335 11.87 6.61 -22.33
CA LEU A 335 10.96 6.20 -23.41
C LEU A 335 9.58 6.84 -23.27
N ARG A 336 9.04 6.97 -22.04
CA ARG A 336 7.78 7.69 -21.79
C ARG A 336 7.88 9.16 -22.19
N SER A 337 8.97 9.82 -21.80
CA SER A 337 9.21 11.22 -22.16
C SER A 337 9.34 11.40 -23.68
N GLU A 338 10.08 10.52 -24.37
CA GLU A 338 10.23 10.58 -25.83
C GLU A 338 8.87 10.39 -26.54
N ARG A 339 8.03 9.46 -26.07
CA ARG A 339 6.67 9.27 -26.58
C ARG A 339 5.80 10.51 -26.38
N ASP A 340 5.81 11.07 -25.18
CA ASP A 340 4.98 12.24 -24.87
C ASP A 340 5.37 13.46 -25.71
N GLN A 341 6.68 13.67 -25.91
CA GLN A 341 7.21 14.69 -26.82
C GLN A 341 6.78 14.45 -28.26
N ALA A 342 6.88 13.22 -28.77
CA ALA A 342 6.46 12.89 -30.14
C ALA A 342 4.95 13.09 -30.34
N ARG A 343 4.13 12.73 -29.35
CA ARG A 343 2.67 12.94 -29.37
C ARG A 343 2.32 14.43 -29.38
N ASP A 344 3.00 15.24 -28.59
CA ASP A 344 2.72 16.68 -28.53
C ASP A 344 3.24 17.41 -29.79
N ALA A 345 4.34 16.94 -30.38
CA ALA A 345 4.79 17.39 -31.71
C ALA A 345 3.74 17.07 -32.79
N LEU A 346 3.19 15.85 -32.80
CA LEU A 346 2.13 15.46 -33.74
C LEU A 346 0.88 16.34 -33.60
N LYS A 347 0.43 16.62 -32.38
CA LYS A 347 -0.70 17.54 -32.13
C LYS A 347 -0.45 18.93 -32.71
N THR A 348 0.76 19.45 -32.52
CA THR A 348 1.16 20.77 -33.03
C THR A 348 1.14 20.78 -34.57
N LEU A 349 1.63 19.71 -35.20
CA LEU A 349 1.61 19.51 -36.65
C LEU A 349 0.18 19.43 -37.21
N ILE A 350 -0.71 18.68 -36.57
CA ILE A 350 -2.13 18.60 -36.95
C ILE A 350 -2.79 19.98 -36.87
N HIS A 351 -2.50 20.76 -35.83
CA HIS A 351 -3.05 22.10 -35.69
C HIS A 351 -2.56 23.03 -36.82
N SER A 352 -1.26 22.97 -37.17
CA SER A 352 -0.68 23.69 -38.32
C SER A 352 -1.34 23.29 -39.65
N LEU A 353 -1.57 22.00 -39.88
CA LEU A 353 -2.25 21.50 -41.09
C LEU A 353 -3.68 22.03 -41.20
N LEU A 354 -4.45 21.99 -40.10
CA LEU A 354 -5.82 22.50 -40.08
C LEU A 354 -5.89 24.00 -40.37
N GLN A 355 -4.94 24.78 -39.82
CA GLN A 355 -4.86 26.21 -40.09
C GLN A 355 -4.55 26.49 -41.57
N GLN A 356 -3.59 25.76 -42.17
CA GLN A 356 -3.24 25.93 -43.59
C GLN A 356 -4.38 25.57 -44.54
N VAL A 357 -5.17 24.54 -44.21
CA VAL A 357 -6.38 24.20 -44.98
C VAL A 357 -7.42 25.32 -44.88
N GLY A 358 -7.55 25.94 -43.71
CA GLY A 358 -8.38 27.13 -43.51
C GLY A 358 -7.94 28.30 -44.38
N ASP A 359 -6.65 28.65 -44.36
CA ASP A 359 -6.09 29.75 -45.16
C ASP A 359 -6.33 29.54 -46.67
N LEU A 360 -6.18 28.30 -47.16
CA LEU A 360 -6.46 27.94 -48.56
C LEU A 360 -7.95 28.12 -48.92
N GLY A 361 -8.84 27.77 -47.99
CA GLY A 361 -10.30 27.98 -48.12
C GLY A 361 -10.65 29.46 -48.25
N ASP A 362 -10.04 30.31 -47.44
CA ASP A 362 -10.25 31.76 -47.49
C ASP A 362 -9.74 32.37 -48.81
N GLU A 363 -8.58 31.93 -49.30
CA GLU A 363 -8.03 32.40 -50.57
C GLU A 363 -8.89 32.00 -51.78
N THR A 364 -9.37 30.76 -51.81
CA THR A 364 -10.26 30.29 -52.89
C THR A 364 -11.64 30.96 -52.83
N GLY A 365 -12.14 31.25 -51.62
CA GLY A 365 -13.35 32.06 -51.41
C GLY A 365 -13.23 33.45 -52.03
N ARG A 366 -12.14 34.18 -51.74
CA ARG A 366 -11.88 35.53 -52.32
C ARG A 366 -11.78 35.51 -53.84
N PHE A 367 -11.17 34.48 -54.42
CA PHE A 367 -11.09 34.34 -55.87
C PHE A 367 -12.48 34.15 -56.50
N SER A 368 -13.35 33.33 -55.89
CA SER A 368 -14.73 33.14 -56.32
C SER A 368 -15.53 34.45 -56.27
N GLU A 369 -15.33 35.26 -55.23
CA GLU A 369 -15.92 36.58 -55.08
C GLU A 369 -15.45 37.55 -56.19
N ASN A 370 -14.15 37.57 -56.47
CA ASN A 370 -13.57 38.37 -57.56
C ASN A 370 -14.07 37.92 -58.94
N LEU A 371 -14.27 36.62 -59.18
CA LEU A 371 -14.86 36.11 -60.42
C LEU A 371 -16.29 36.62 -60.63
N GLY A 372 -17.11 36.67 -59.56
CA GLY A 372 -18.44 37.28 -59.63
C GLY A 372 -18.36 38.75 -60.06
N ARG A 373 -17.41 39.50 -59.48
CA ARG A 373 -17.15 40.90 -59.81
C ARG A 373 -16.66 41.11 -61.24
N TYR A 374 -15.80 40.22 -61.74
CA TYR A 374 -15.35 40.25 -63.14
C TYR A 374 -16.51 39.94 -64.10
N ALA A 375 -17.39 39.00 -63.76
CA ALA A 375 -18.57 38.68 -64.56
C ALA A 375 -19.55 39.87 -64.65
N GLU A 376 -19.76 40.61 -63.55
CA GLU A 376 -20.54 41.86 -63.55
C GLU A 376 -19.89 42.94 -64.42
N THR A 377 -18.59 43.19 -64.24
CA THR A 377 -17.86 44.20 -65.04
C THR A 377 -17.88 43.88 -66.54
N ILE A 378 -17.81 42.59 -66.90
CA ILE A 378 -17.92 42.14 -68.30
C ILE A 378 -19.33 42.38 -68.86
N ALA A 379 -20.37 42.20 -68.05
CA ALA A 379 -21.75 42.44 -68.46
C ALA A 379 -22.06 43.93 -68.69
N GLU A 380 -21.35 44.82 -67.99
CA GLU A 380 -21.51 46.28 -68.08
C GLU A 380 -20.56 46.97 -69.08
N ALA A 381 -19.64 46.24 -69.72
CA ALA A 381 -18.60 46.84 -70.56
C ALA A 381 -19.12 47.26 -71.95
N ASP A 382 -18.98 48.56 -72.28
CA ASP A 382 -19.39 49.14 -73.57
C ASP A 382 -18.29 49.13 -74.65
N SER A 383 -17.07 48.69 -74.32
CA SER A 383 -15.93 48.70 -75.25
C SER A 383 -15.06 47.44 -75.19
N LEU A 384 -14.49 47.07 -76.34
CA LEU A 384 -13.51 45.98 -76.46
C LEU A 384 -12.22 46.26 -75.68
N VAL A 385 -11.88 47.52 -75.45
CA VAL A 385 -10.67 47.93 -74.70
C VAL A 385 -10.86 47.64 -73.21
N ASP A 386 -12.04 47.91 -72.67
CA ASP A 386 -12.37 47.64 -71.25
C ASP A 386 -12.46 46.14 -70.99
N LEU A 387 -13.06 45.37 -71.91
CA LEU A 387 -13.09 43.90 -71.85
C LEU A 387 -11.68 43.29 -71.86
N ALA A 388 -10.78 43.80 -72.71
CA ALA A 388 -9.40 43.32 -72.76
C ALA A 388 -8.65 43.53 -71.43
N GLY A 389 -8.88 44.66 -70.75
CA GLY A 389 -8.32 44.94 -69.43
C GLY A 389 -8.81 43.97 -68.35
N VAL A 390 -10.11 43.69 -68.31
CA VAL A 390 -10.71 42.76 -67.33
C VAL A 390 -10.24 41.32 -67.54
N VAL A 391 -10.21 40.86 -68.80
CA VAL A 391 -9.73 39.50 -69.13
C VAL A 391 -8.25 39.33 -68.75
N GLN A 392 -7.42 40.34 -69.00
CA GLN A 392 -6.01 40.32 -68.61
C GLN A 392 -5.86 40.22 -67.08
N ALA A 393 -6.60 41.04 -66.33
CA ALA A 393 -6.60 41.01 -64.86
C ALA A 393 -7.07 39.64 -64.32
N MET A 394 -8.09 39.03 -64.92
CA MET A 394 -8.57 37.70 -64.53
C MET A 394 -7.53 36.61 -64.77
N VAL A 395 -6.81 36.64 -65.90
CA VAL A 395 -5.75 35.68 -66.21
C VAL A 395 -4.57 35.83 -65.24
N ASP A 396 -4.18 37.06 -64.91
CA ASP A 396 -3.09 37.32 -63.98
C ASP A 396 -3.46 36.90 -62.54
N GLU A 397 -4.69 37.19 -62.10
CA GLU A 397 -5.24 36.73 -60.81
C GLU A 397 -5.30 35.19 -60.76
N SER A 398 -5.81 34.54 -61.82
CA SER A 398 -5.88 33.08 -61.90
C SER A 398 -4.51 32.41 -61.80
N ARG A 399 -3.48 32.99 -62.44
CA ARG A 399 -2.09 32.50 -62.33
C ARG A 399 -1.55 32.69 -60.92
N ALA A 400 -1.82 33.83 -60.28
CA ALA A 400 -1.41 34.10 -58.91
C ALA A 400 -2.04 33.11 -57.92
N VAL A 401 -3.34 32.83 -58.06
CA VAL A 401 -4.06 31.83 -57.24
C VAL A 401 -3.49 30.43 -57.48
N GLN A 402 -3.30 30.01 -58.73
CA GLN A 402 -2.69 28.70 -59.04
C GLN A 402 -1.31 28.52 -58.39
N GLN A 403 -0.46 29.54 -58.43
CA GLN A 403 0.86 29.48 -57.79
C GLN A 403 0.76 29.33 -56.27
N ARG A 404 -0.18 30.03 -55.61
CA ARG A 404 -0.38 29.91 -54.16
C ARG A 404 -0.95 28.55 -53.77
N VAL A 405 -1.95 28.05 -54.50
CA VAL A 405 -2.51 26.72 -54.28
C VAL A 405 -1.44 25.66 -54.42
N SER A 406 -0.62 25.73 -55.46
CA SER A 406 0.49 24.79 -55.69
C SER A 406 1.52 24.80 -54.54
N ARG A 407 1.92 25.99 -54.06
CA ARG A 407 2.84 26.12 -52.91
C ARG A 407 2.23 25.57 -51.61
N THR A 408 0.96 25.82 -51.37
CA THR A 408 0.28 25.33 -50.16
C THR A 408 0.06 23.83 -50.20
N GLN A 409 -0.30 23.26 -51.36
CA GLN A 409 -0.36 21.81 -51.57
C GLN A 409 1.00 21.14 -51.32
N GLN A 410 2.10 21.76 -51.77
CA GLN A 410 3.45 21.25 -51.54
C GLN A 410 3.85 21.30 -50.05
N ARG A 411 3.48 22.36 -49.33
CA ARG A 411 3.68 22.43 -47.86
C ARG A 411 2.85 21.40 -47.10
N LEU A 412 1.58 21.24 -47.47
CA LEU A 412 0.69 20.26 -46.85
C LEU A 412 1.21 18.83 -47.06
N SER A 413 1.77 18.51 -48.23
CA SER A 413 2.34 17.18 -48.49
C SER A 413 3.62 16.94 -47.67
N GLU A 414 4.49 17.95 -47.51
CA GLU A 414 5.67 17.88 -46.64
C GLU A 414 5.30 17.68 -45.16
N GLU A 415 4.32 18.45 -44.65
CA GLU A 415 3.85 18.34 -43.27
C GLU A 415 3.10 17.01 -43.04
N HIS A 416 2.34 16.52 -44.03
CA HIS A 416 1.70 15.20 -43.95
C HIS A 416 2.73 14.06 -43.89
N ALA A 417 3.81 14.15 -44.68
CA ALA A 417 4.91 13.19 -44.60
C ALA A 417 5.57 13.18 -43.21
N ARG A 418 5.81 14.35 -42.62
CA ARG A 418 6.32 14.49 -41.24
C ARG A 418 5.35 13.93 -40.19
N ALA A 419 4.05 14.17 -40.35
CA ALA A 419 3.03 13.63 -39.45
C ALA A 419 3.03 12.09 -39.50
N SER A 420 3.09 11.50 -40.69
CA SER A 420 3.17 10.04 -40.85
C SER A 420 4.44 9.45 -40.23
N GLU A 421 5.58 10.15 -40.32
CA GLU A 421 6.83 9.72 -39.69
C GLU A 421 6.72 9.75 -38.16
N LEU A 422 6.18 10.83 -37.59
CA LEU A 422 5.95 10.94 -36.15
C LEU A 422 4.95 9.90 -35.65
N GLU A 423 3.88 9.63 -36.39
CA GLU A 423 2.93 8.57 -36.06
C GLU A 423 3.60 7.19 -36.03
N SER A 424 4.46 6.89 -37.01
CA SER A 424 5.25 5.67 -37.00
C SER A 424 6.16 5.63 -35.77
N ARG A 425 6.86 6.73 -35.47
CA ARG A 425 7.75 6.81 -34.32
C ARG A 425 7.02 6.63 -32.99
N VAL A 426 5.83 7.22 -32.84
CA VAL A 426 4.97 7.02 -31.66
C VAL A 426 4.57 5.55 -31.56
N ARG A 427 4.16 4.92 -32.68
CA ARG A 427 3.79 3.51 -32.70
C ARG A 427 4.94 2.59 -32.31
N ASP A 428 6.16 2.89 -32.79
CA ASP A 428 7.36 2.14 -32.46
C ASP A 428 7.73 2.29 -30.98
N LEU A 429 7.71 3.52 -30.46
CA LEU A 429 7.95 3.81 -29.04
C LEU A 429 6.89 3.17 -28.16
N GLU A 430 5.63 3.17 -28.57
CA GLU A 430 4.56 2.45 -27.87
C GLU A 430 4.76 0.94 -27.92
N GLY A 431 5.24 0.39 -29.04
CA GLY A 431 5.61 -1.02 -29.16
C GLY A 431 6.77 -1.40 -28.26
N GLU A 432 7.80 -0.56 -28.16
CA GLU A 432 8.94 -0.74 -27.27
C GLU A 432 8.53 -0.61 -25.79
N LEU A 433 7.68 0.36 -25.47
CA LEU A 433 7.12 0.53 -24.14
C LEU A 433 6.22 -0.65 -23.75
N ARG A 434 5.41 -1.16 -24.69
CA ARG A 434 4.58 -2.36 -24.52
C ARG A 434 5.47 -3.57 -24.30
N ARG A 435 6.48 -3.84 -25.12
CA ARG A 435 7.45 -4.91 -24.88
C ARG A 435 8.14 -4.84 -23.51
N LEU A 436 8.44 -3.64 -23.01
CA LEU A 436 8.98 -3.42 -21.67
C LEU A 436 7.93 -3.46 -20.54
N SER A 437 6.64 -3.44 -20.89
CA SER A 437 5.50 -3.38 -19.95
C SER A 437 4.53 -4.56 -20.07
N ASP A 438 4.70 -5.48 -21.02
CA ASP A 438 3.69 -6.47 -21.41
C ASP A 438 3.49 -7.58 -20.37
N GLU A 439 4.24 -7.59 -19.28
CA GLU A 439 4.08 -8.55 -18.18
C GLU A 439 3.12 -8.12 -17.06
N VAL A 440 2.25 -7.13 -17.27
CA VAL A 440 1.33 -6.68 -16.20
C VAL A 440 -0.10 -6.57 -16.71
N ALA A 441 -0.63 -7.57 -17.40
CA ALA A 441 -2.09 -7.68 -17.65
C ALA A 441 -2.76 -8.80 -16.86
N THR A 442 -1.99 -9.70 -16.26
CA THR A 442 -2.46 -10.86 -15.49
C THR A 442 -2.07 -10.69 -14.02
N ASP A 443 -2.92 -11.14 -13.11
CA ASP A 443 -2.66 -11.23 -11.67
C ASP A 443 -1.84 -12.48 -11.37
N ALA A 444 -0.67 -12.30 -10.78
CA ALA A 444 0.28 -13.38 -10.49
C ALA A 444 -0.31 -14.51 -9.62
N LEU A 445 -1.17 -14.16 -8.64
CA LEU A 445 -1.72 -15.14 -7.72
C LEU A 445 -2.84 -15.97 -8.36
N THR A 446 -3.75 -15.31 -9.08
CA THR A 446 -5.02 -15.90 -9.53
C THR A 446 -5.05 -16.27 -11.01
N GLN A 447 -4.05 -15.82 -11.78
CA GLN A 447 -3.91 -16.11 -13.21
C GLN A 447 -5.12 -15.65 -14.04
N VAL A 448 -5.87 -14.66 -13.56
CA VAL A 448 -6.88 -13.90 -14.32
C VAL A 448 -6.34 -12.52 -14.62
N ALA A 449 -7.05 -11.70 -15.40
CA ALA A 449 -6.57 -10.36 -15.69
C ALA A 449 -6.37 -9.54 -14.39
N ASN A 450 -5.40 -8.65 -14.34
CA ASN A 450 -5.28 -7.66 -13.27
C ASN A 450 -6.03 -6.38 -13.69
N ARG A 451 -6.01 -5.34 -12.83
CA ARG A 451 -6.66 -4.05 -13.12
C ARG A 451 -6.28 -3.46 -14.50
N ARG A 452 -5.06 -3.68 -14.98
CA ARG A 452 -4.64 -3.19 -16.30
C ARG A 452 -5.20 -4.05 -17.44
N GLY A 453 -5.21 -5.37 -17.28
CA GLY A 453 -5.86 -6.28 -18.23
C GLY A 453 -7.37 -6.02 -18.34
N LEU A 454 -8.03 -5.69 -17.22
CA LEU A 454 -9.44 -5.25 -17.22
C LEU A 454 -9.66 -4.03 -18.11
N MET A 455 -8.82 -3.00 -17.97
CA MET A 455 -8.95 -1.77 -18.78
C MET A 455 -8.76 -2.04 -20.27
N GLN A 456 -7.82 -2.92 -20.64
CA GLN A 456 -7.61 -3.31 -22.02
C GLN A 456 -8.83 -4.04 -22.60
N ALA A 457 -9.39 -4.99 -21.85
CA ALA A 457 -10.61 -5.70 -22.24
C ALA A 457 -11.80 -4.73 -22.37
N PHE A 458 -11.98 -3.83 -21.42
CA PHE A 458 -13.03 -2.82 -21.47
C PHE A 458 -12.93 -1.89 -22.68
N GLU A 459 -11.73 -1.39 -22.99
CA GLU A 459 -11.52 -0.51 -24.15
C GLU A 459 -11.82 -1.22 -25.47
N ALA A 460 -11.47 -2.51 -25.58
CA ALA A 460 -11.83 -3.34 -26.74
C ALA A 460 -13.35 -3.51 -26.87
N GLU A 461 -14.04 -3.78 -25.76
CA GLU A 461 -15.49 -3.95 -25.75
C GLU A 461 -16.22 -2.62 -25.98
N ARG A 462 -15.75 -1.50 -25.44
CA ARG A 462 -16.29 -0.16 -25.73
C ARG A 462 -16.26 0.13 -27.23
N ALA A 463 -15.15 -0.17 -27.91
CA ALA A 463 -15.04 0.01 -29.35
C ALA A 463 -16.04 -0.86 -30.14
N ARG A 464 -16.39 -2.05 -29.64
CA ARG A 464 -17.44 -2.90 -30.23
C ARG A 464 -18.83 -2.33 -30.00
N ILE A 465 -19.13 -1.82 -28.80
CA ILE A 465 -20.41 -1.18 -28.48
C ILE A 465 -20.63 0.03 -29.37
N ASP A 466 -19.61 0.88 -29.54
CA ASP A 466 -19.68 2.07 -30.37
C ASP A 466 -19.97 1.73 -31.85
N ARG A 467 -19.54 0.56 -32.32
CA ARG A 467 -19.76 0.10 -33.70
C ARG A 467 -21.09 -0.63 -33.89
N ASP A 468 -21.39 -1.57 -33.00
CA ASP A 468 -22.43 -2.59 -33.19
C ASP A 468 -23.66 -2.34 -32.28
N GLY A 469 -23.57 -1.41 -31.32
CA GLY A 469 -24.68 -1.02 -30.43
C GLY A 469 -25.11 -2.09 -29.43
N ARG A 470 -24.29 -3.12 -29.21
CA ARG A 470 -24.65 -4.26 -28.34
C ARG A 470 -24.48 -3.94 -26.85
N PRO A 471 -25.26 -4.57 -25.95
CA PRO A 471 -25.19 -4.29 -24.52
C PRO A 471 -23.93 -4.90 -23.87
N LEU A 472 -23.42 -4.25 -22.83
CA LEU A 472 -22.35 -4.75 -21.97
C LEU A 472 -22.83 -4.65 -20.52
N ALA A 473 -22.69 -5.74 -19.77
CA ALA A 473 -22.90 -5.74 -18.33
C ALA A 473 -21.57 -5.82 -17.58
N VAL A 474 -21.51 -5.13 -16.44
CA VAL A 474 -20.36 -5.10 -15.54
C VAL A 474 -20.78 -5.68 -14.19
N GLY A 475 -20.06 -6.69 -13.73
CA GLY A 475 -20.24 -7.30 -12.41
C GLY A 475 -19.05 -7.02 -11.50
N LEU A 476 -19.31 -6.63 -10.26
CA LEU A 476 -18.32 -6.52 -9.20
C LEU A 476 -18.59 -7.62 -8.16
N ILE A 477 -17.59 -8.42 -7.87
CA ILE A 477 -17.62 -9.59 -6.98
C ILE A 477 -16.68 -9.33 -5.81
N ASP A 478 -17.12 -9.66 -4.59
CA ASP A 478 -16.30 -9.56 -3.38
C ASP A 478 -16.50 -10.80 -2.49
N ILE A 479 -15.39 -11.34 -1.99
CA ILE A 479 -15.41 -12.52 -1.11
C ILE A 479 -15.93 -12.14 0.29
N ASP A 480 -17.00 -12.81 0.71
CA ASP A 480 -17.62 -12.53 2.00
C ASP A 480 -16.70 -12.94 3.16
N ASN A 481 -16.45 -11.98 4.06
CA ASN A 481 -15.68 -12.20 5.29
C ASN A 481 -14.21 -12.62 5.04
N PHE A 482 -13.61 -12.27 3.91
CA PHE A 482 -12.23 -12.65 3.56
C PHE A 482 -11.20 -12.28 4.63
N LYS A 483 -11.31 -11.10 5.25
CA LYS A 483 -10.47 -10.75 6.41
C LYS A 483 -10.58 -11.75 7.57
N ARG A 484 -11.80 -12.20 7.92
CA ARG A 484 -11.99 -13.21 8.98
C ARG A 484 -11.40 -14.56 8.60
N LEU A 485 -11.46 -14.92 7.32
CA LEU A 485 -10.82 -16.13 6.79
C LEU A 485 -9.31 -16.07 7.03
N ASN A 486 -8.66 -14.97 6.62
CA ASN A 486 -7.23 -14.75 6.84
C ASN A 486 -6.84 -14.71 8.32
N ASP A 487 -7.64 -14.04 9.15
CA ASP A 487 -7.38 -13.94 10.58
C ASP A 487 -7.51 -15.30 11.30
N THR A 488 -8.34 -16.22 10.76
CA THR A 488 -8.62 -17.52 11.39
C THR A 488 -7.70 -18.64 10.90
N LEU A 489 -7.41 -18.67 9.59
CA LEU A 489 -6.70 -19.76 8.92
C LEU A 489 -5.36 -19.33 8.32
N GLY A 490 -4.97 -18.07 8.49
CA GLY A 490 -3.75 -17.50 7.93
C GLY A 490 -3.89 -17.07 6.47
N HIS A 491 -2.90 -16.32 5.98
CA HIS A 491 -2.90 -15.76 4.62
C HIS A 491 -2.90 -16.83 3.51
N GLY A 492 -2.28 -17.99 3.75
CA GLY A 492 -2.27 -19.10 2.78
C GLY A 492 -3.68 -19.64 2.46
N ALA A 493 -4.58 -19.69 3.44
CA ALA A 493 -5.97 -20.07 3.21
C ALA A 493 -6.73 -19.03 2.37
N GLY A 494 -6.42 -17.74 2.55
CA GLY A 494 -6.95 -16.66 1.73
C GLY A 494 -6.49 -16.75 0.27
N ASP A 495 -5.21 -17.04 0.06
CA ASP A 495 -4.65 -17.21 -1.27
C ASP A 495 -5.31 -18.36 -2.04
N GLU A 496 -5.55 -19.49 -1.36
CA GLU A 496 -6.29 -20.62 -1.95
C GLU A 496 -7.76 -20.28 -2.23
N ALA A 497 -8.42 -19.49 -1.36
CA ALA A 497 -9.77 -19.01 -1.62
C ALA A 497 -9.83 -18.11 -2.88
N LEU A 498 -8.86 -17.22 -3.06
CA LEU A 498 -8.75 -16.36 -4.24
C LEU A 498 -8.50 -17.17 -5.51
N LYS A 499 -7.57 -18.13 -5.49
CA LYS A 499 -7.29 -19.04 -6.62
C LYS A 499 -8.52 -19.86 -6.99
N SER A 500 -9.22 -20.41 -5.99
CA SER A 500 -10.43 -21.21 -6.18
C SER A 500 -11.56 -20.38 -6.80
N LEU A 501 -11.79 -19.16 -6.32
CA LEU A 501 -12.77 -18.23 -6.89
C LEU A 501 -12.42 -17.93 -8.36
N ALA A 502 -11.21 -17.46 -8.63
CA ALA A 502 -10.76 -17.10 -9.97
C ALA A 502 -10.91 -18.27 -10.97
N ARG A 503 -10.49 -19.47 -10.57
CA ARG A 503 -10.63 -20.67 -11.41
C ARG A 503 -12.09 -20.99 -11.72
N ARG A 504 -12.97 -20.96 -10.72
CA ARG A 504 -14.40 -21.27 -10.89
C ARG A 504 -15.13 -20.21 -11.72
N VAL A 505 -14.79 -18.93 -11.54
CA VAL A 505 -15.31 -17.85 -12.38
C VAL A 505 -14.91 -18.12 -13.83
N ARG A 506 -13.63 -18.37 -14.10
CA ARG A 506 -13.12 -18.66 -15.44
C ARG A 506 -13.77 -19.90 -16.08
N GLU A 507 -14.02 -20.96 -15.31
CA GLU A 507 -14.72 -22.17 -15.78
C GLU A 507 -16.22 -21.92 -16.09
N ALA A 508 -16.86 -20.97 -15.41
CA ALA A 508 -18.28 -20.68 -15.56
C ALA A 508 -18.61 -19.63 -16.64
N LEU A 509 -17.61 -18.83 -17.02
CA LEU A 509 -17.71 -17.75 -18.01
C LEU A 509 -17.50 -18.25 -19.45
N ARG A 510 -18.07 -17.54 -20.42
CA ARG A 510 -17.90 -17.81 -21.85
C ARG A 510 -16.50 -17.34 -22.30
N PRO A 511 -15.95 -17.85 -23.42
CA PRO A 511 -14.65 -17.39 -23.92
C PRO A 511 -14.56 -15.90 -24.27
N ILE A 512 -15.71 -15.26 -24.51
CA ILE A 512 -15.81 -13.82 -24.80
C ILE A 512 -15.96 -12.97 -23.53
N ASP A 513 -16.27 -13.59 -22.39
CA ASP A 513 -16.42 -12.89 -21.12
C ASP A 513 -15.04 -12.67 -20.49
N HIS A 514 -14.89 -11.58 -19.75
CA HIS A 514 -13.62 -11.24 -19.10
C HIS A 514 -13.77 -11.24 -17.59
N VAL A 515 -12.77 -11.80 -16.88
CA VAL A 515 -12.64 -11.70 -15.43
C VAL A 515 -11.30 -11.09 -15.08
N ALA A 516 -11.31 -10.16 -14.14
CA ALA A 516 -10.12 -9.53 -13.61
C ALA A 516 -10.16 -9.39 -12.09
N ARG A 517 -9.00 -9.52 -11.44
CA ARG A 517 -8.82 -9.13 -10.04
C ARG A 517 -8.58 -7.62 -9.97
N PHE A 518 -9.49 -6.92 -9.31
CA PHE A 518 -9.50 -5.46 -9.22
C PHE A 518 -8.87 -4.95 -7.91
N GLY A 519 -9.06 -5.69 -6.82
CA GLY A 519 -8.56 -5.37 -5.50
C GLY A 519 -7.99 -6.60 -4.78
N GLY A 520 -7.79 -6.49 -3.46
CA GLY A 520 -7.27 -7.59 -2.64
C GLY A 520 -8.18 -8.82 -2.64
N GLU A 521 -9.49 -8.60 -2.53
CA GLU A 521 -10.53 -9.63 -2.44
C GLU A 521 -11.67 -9.42 -3.47
N GLU A 522 -11.44 -8.53 -4.43
CA GLU A 522 -12.46 -8.03 -5.36
C GLU A 522 -12.14 -8.43 -6.81
N PHE A 523 -13.16 -8.88 -7.53
CA PHE A 523 -13.08 -9.26 -8.93
C PHE A 523 -14.12 -8.51 -9.75
N VAL A 524 -13.72 -8.10 -10.96
CA VAL A 524 -14.61 -7.50 -11.94
C VAL A 524 -14.84 -8.49 -13.07
N VAL A 525 -16.08 -8.61 -13.51
CA VAL A 525 -16.47 -9.40 -14.67
C VAL A 525 -17.10 -8.49 -15.71
N LEU A 526 -16.63 -8.58 -16.96
CA LEU A 526 -17.24 -7.96 -18.12
C LEU A 526 -17.97 -9.03 -18.92
N LEU A 527 -19.24 -8.78 -19.23
CA LEU A 527 -20.11 -9.71 -19.95
C LEU A 527 -20.60 -9.03 -21.24
N PRO A 528 -19.86 -9.19 -22.35
CA PRO A 528 -20.27 -8.66 -23.65
C PRO A 528 -21.60 -9.28 -24.11
N ASP A 529 -22.32 -8.54 -24.94
CA ASP A 529 -23.60 -8.96 -25.53
C ASP A 529 -24.63 -9.44 -24.50
N THR A 530 -24.56 -8.92 -23.27
CA THR A 530 -25.35 -9.40 -22.14
C THR A 530 -26.05 -8.24 -21.43
N GLY A 531 -27.37 -8.38 -21.21
CA GLY A 531 -28.16 -7.44 -20.41
C GLY A 531 -28.01 -7.66 -18.89
N VAL A 532 -28.41 -6.68 -18.08
CA VAL A 532 -28.25 -6.72 -16.60
C VAL A 532 -28.91 -7.94 -15.97
N GLU A 533 -30.11 -8.29 -16.41
CA GLU A 533 -30.88 -9.41 -15.87
C GLU A 533 -30.20 -10.76 -16.16
N GLU A 534 -29.70 -10.95 -17.38
CA GLU A 534 -28.95 -12.16 -17.76
C GLU A 534 -27.60 -12.22 -17.03
N ALA A 535 -26.91 -11.09 -16.90
CA ALA A 535 -25.68 -10.98 -16.14
C ALA A 535 -25.88 -11.34 -14.66
N GLN A 536 -26.96 -10.87 -14.04
CA GLN A 536 -27.31 -11.24 -12.67
C GLN A 536 -27.57 -12.75 -12.56
N GLN A 537 -28.24 -13.36 -13.52
CA GLN A 537 -28.45 -14.82 -13.54
C GLN A 537 -27.14 -15.60 -13.65
N VAL A 538 -26.21 -15.16 -14.49
CA VAL A 538 -24.87 -15.77 -14.65
C VAL A 538 -24.12 -15.73 -13.32
N LEU A 539 -24.04 -14.56 -12.67
CA LEU A 539 -23.36 -14.43 -11.38
C LEU A 539 -24.07 -15.17 -10.24
N THR A 540 -25.40 -15.27 -10.29
CA THR A 540 -26.17 -16.06 -9.32
C THR A 540 -25.89 -17.55 -9.46
N ARG A 541 -25.77 -18.04 -10.70
CA ARG A 541 -25.38 -19.43 -10.96
C ARG A 541 -23.97 -19.70 -10.44
N LEU A 542 -23.03 -18.80 -10.69
CA LEU A 542 -21.67 -18.87 -10.17
C LEU A 542 -21.65 -18.88 -8.63
N GLN A 543 -22.46 -18.03 -7.99
CA GLN A 543 -22.62 -17.96 -6.53
C GLN A 543 -23.09 -19.30 -5.94
N ARG A 544 -24.09 -19.94 -6.57
CA ARG A 544 -24.57 -21.27 -6.15
C ARG A 544 -23.52 -22.35 -6.33
N GLN A 545 -22.77 -22.34 -7.43
CA GLN A 545 -21.71 -23.31 -7.70
C GLN A 545 -20.56 -23.20 -6.69
N LEU A 546 -20.18 -21.99 -6.31
CA LEU A 546 -19.14 -21.74 -5.30
C LEU A 546 -19.59 -22.14 -3.90
N THR A 547 -20.83 -21.81 -3.53
CA THR A 547 -21.40 -22.20 -2.23
C THR A 547 -21.52 -23.72 -2.07
N ALA A 548 -21.74 -24.45 -3.18
CA ALA A 548 -21.86 -25.91 -3.18
C ALA A 548 -20.51 -26.66 -3.11
N SER A 549 -19.39 -25.93 -3.16
CA SER A 549 -18.07 -26.54 -3.30
C SER A 549 -17.17 -26.27 -2.11
N LEU A 550 -16.74 -27.33 -1.46
CA LEU A 550 -15.77 -27.31 -0.37
C LEU A 550 -14.36 -27.20 -0.96
N PHE A 551 -13.49 -26.40 -0.34
CA PHE A 551 -12.05 -26.56 -0.54
C PHE A 551 -11.43 -27.04 0.77
N MET A 552 -10.55 -28.02 0.66
CA MET A 552 -9.80 -28.56 1.78
C MET A 552 -8.60 -27.65 2.06
N HIS A 553 -8.51 -27.13 3.28
CA HIS A 553 -7.31 -26.52 3.81
C HIS A 553 -6.91 -27.25 5.10
N GLU A 554 -5.72 -27.85 5.13
CA GLU A 554 -5.19 -28.61 6.28
C GLU A 554 -6.13 -29.70 6.84
N GLY A 555 -6.92 -30.35 5.98
CA GLY A 555 -7.86 -31.40 6.42
C GLY A 555 -9.23 -30.91 6.87
N GLN A 556 -9.52 -29.61 6.77
CA GLN A 556 -10.82 -29.01 7.11
C GLN A 556 -11.53 -28.47 5.86
N ASP A 557 -12.85 -28.69 5.82
CA ASP A 557 -13.74 -28.18 4.80
C ASP A 557 -14.07 -26.71 5.09
N VAL A 558 -13.60 -25.81 4.23
CA VAL A 558 -13.81 -24.36 4.38
C VAL A 558 -14.88 -23.89 3.39
N PHE A 559 -15.90 -23.20 3.91
CA PHE A 559 -16.96 -22.58 3.13
C PHE A 559 -16.58 -21.13 2.81
N VAL A 560 -16.49 -20.80 1.53
CA VAL A 560 -16.31 -19.42 1.06
C VAL A 560 -17.50 -19.05 0.19
N THR A 561 -18.11 -17.91 0.53
CA THR A 561 -19.18 -17.29 -0.25
C THR A 561 -18.72 -15.95 -0.81
N PHE A 562 -19.43 -15.44 -1.81
CA PHE A 562 -19.19 -14.11 -2.34
C PHE A 562 -20.51 -13.37 -2.54
N SER A 563 -20.44 -12.05 -2.48
CA SER A 563 -21.52 -11.17 -2.88
C SER A 563 -21.16 -10.48 -4.20
N ALA A 564 -22.15 -10.16 -5.03
CA ALA A 564 -21.92 -9.46 -6.29
C ALA A 564 -22.94 -8.36 -6.57
N GLY A 565 -22.49 -7.26 -7.16
CA GLY A 565 -23.32 -6.21 -7.75
C GLY A 565 -23.18 -6.19 -9.26
N VAL A 566 -24.29 -5.96 -9.97
CA VAL A 566 -24.34 -5.98 -11.45
C VAL A 566 -24.98 -4.70 -11.96
N THR A 567 -24.41 -4.09 -12.99
CA THR A 567 -24.99 -2.94 -13.69
C THR A 567 -24.85 -3.11 -15.19
N ALA A 568 -25.69 -2.42 -15.96
CA ALA A 568 -25.42 -2.16 -17.36
C ALA A 568 -24.32 -1.09 -17.47
N TYR A 569 -23.48 -1.21 -18.49
CA TYR A 569 -22.69 -0.12 -19.00
C TYR A 569 -23.55 0.79 -19.89
N ARG A 570 -23.40 2.10 -19.74
CA ARG A 570 -24.09 3.13 -20.54
C ARG A 570 -23.09 3.73 -21.55
N PRO A 571 -23.40 3.74 -22.85
CA PRO A 571 -22.50 4.29 -23.86
C PRO A 571 -22.04 5.72 -23.53
N GLY A 572 -20.74 5.98 -23.68
CA GLY A 572 -20.12 7.28 -23.42
C GLY A 572 -19.73 7.54 -21.96
N GLU A 573 -20.07 6.66 -21.01
CA GLU A 573 -19.59 6.78 -19.63
C GLU A 573 -18.21 6.13 -19.44
N ARG A 574 -17.49 6.52 -18.38
CA ARG A 574 -16.23 5.86 -18.02
C ARG A 574 -16.50 4.60 -17.21
N ILE A 575 -15.64 3.58 -17.33
CA ILE A 575 -15.78 2.32 -16.58
C ILE A 575 -15.86 2.55 -15.06
N GLU A 576 -15.15 3.56 -14.52
CA GLU A 576 -15.21 3.87 -13.10
C GLU A 576 -16.63 4.22 -12.63
N VAL A 577 -17.41 4.91 -13.46
CA VAL A 577 -18.81 5.26 -13.17
C VAL A 577 -19.71 4.03 -13.18
N ALA A 578 -19.45 3.09 -14.09
CA ALA A 578 -20.15 1.80 -14.08
C ALA A 578 -19.76 0.97 -12.85
N LEU A 579 -18.48 0.95 -12.45
CA LEU A 579 -18.02 0.24 -11.26
C LEU A 579 -18.61 0.83 -9.97
N GLU A 580 -18.78 2.16 -9.87
CA GLU A 580 -19.45 2.79 -8.74
C GLU A 580 -20.90 2.30 -8.58
N ARG A 581 -21.67 2.20 -9.67
CA ARG A 581 -23.03 1.60 -9.61
C ARG A 581 -23.01 0.12 -9.26
N ALA A 582 -22.03 -0.62 -9.78
CA ALA A 582 -21.86 -2.03 -9.42
C ALA A 582 -21.52 -2.18 -7.92
N ASP A 583 -20.75 -1.25 -7.34
CA ASP A 583 -20.42 -1.23 -5.91
C ASP A 583 -21.64 -0.89 -5.05
N GLU A 584 -22.49 0.04 -5.47
CA GLU A 584 -23.77 0.31 -4.80
C GLU A 584 -24.65 -0.95 -4.75
N ALA A 585 -24.77 -1.67 -5.86
CA ALA A 585 -25.50 -2.95 -5.91
C ALA A 585 -24.82 -4.03 -5.05
N LEU A 586 -23.48 -4.09 -5.02
CA LEU A 586 -22.74 -5.02 -4.17
C LEU A 586 -22.95 -4.71 -2.69
N TYR A 587 -23.00 -3.42 -2.33
CA TYR A 587 -23.28 -2.97 -0.97
C TYR A 587 -24.67 -3.43 -0.54
N GLU A 588 -25.70 -3.31 -1.39
CA GLU A 588 -27.02 -3.87 -1.12
C GLU A 588 -26.99 -5.38 -0.92
N ALA A 589 -26.25 -6.11 -1.77
CA ALA A 589 -26.09 -7.56 -1.63
C ALA A 589 -25.49 -7.94 -0.27
N LYS A 590 -24.46 -7.21 0.17
CA LYS A 590 -23.84 -7.40 1.50
C LYS A 590 -24.81 -7.04 2.63
N HIS A 591 -25.58 -5.95 2.49
CA HIS A 591 -26.52 -5.49 3.51
C HIS A 591 -27.71 -6.42 3.72
N GLN A 592 -28.19 -7.07 2.65
CA GLN A 592 -29.34 -7.98 2.74
C GLN A 592 -28.98 -9.37 3.25
N GLY A 593 -27.73 -9.59 3.68
CA GLY A 593 -27.30 -10.84 4.32
C GLY A 593 -26.20 -11.61 3.57
N LYS A 594 -25.48 -10.95 2.65
CA LYS A 594 -24.35 -11.53 1.89
C LYS A 594 -24.76 -12.73 1.02
N ASN A 595 -23.78 -13.39 0.41
CA ASN A 595 -23.93 -14.60 -0.42
C ASN A 595 -25.03 -14.47 -1.49
N ARG A 596 -25.08 -13.34 -2.19
CA ARG A 596 -26.14 -13.02 -3.16
C ARG A 596 -25.67 -12.04 -4.22
N THR A 597 -26.53 -11.86 -5.22
CA THR A 597 -26.32 -10.94 -6.32
C THR A 597 -27.44 -9.89 -6.34
N CYS A 598 -27.09 -8.63 -6.54
CA CYS A 598 -28.03 -7.53 -6.72
C CYS A 598 -27.75 -6.81 -8.04
N ALA A 599 -28.79 -6.28 -8.67
CA ALA A 599 -28.69 -5.47 -9.88
C ALA A 599 -28.96 -3.99 -9.52
N GLY A 600 -28.16 -3.08 -10.06
CA GLY A 600 -28.24 -1.63 -9.86
C GLY A 600 -28.75 -0.84 -11.07
#